data_AF-A0A432XKT0-F1
#
_entry.id   AF-A0A432XKT0-F1
#
_cell.length_a   1.000
_cell.length_b   1.000
_cell.length_c   1.000
_cell.angle_alpha   90.00
_cell.angle_beta   90.00
_cell.angle_gamma   90.00
#
_symmetry.space_group_name_H-M   'P 1'
#
loop_
_entity.id
_entity.type
_entity.pdbx_description
1 polymer ?
#
loop_
_entity_poly.entity_id
_entity_poly.type
_entity_poly.pdbx_seq_one_letter_code
_entity_poly.pdbx_strand_id
1 'polypeptide(L)'
;MHLQNSHRFTGVVAVLGMVLAASFVPTAKADEVHVAASYSAEHLNGLRAGFRWTDGPSIVPKSWLTAIGNPRVHWEAAVNTLVNSRNSSERINALSFSPVLQWALAPRLFLEAGIGVSLFDETRISDRELAISFQFEDRIGISWELDTISGSRLSFGYAHYSQADIQRPNDGLDLWVLSWHQPF
;
A
#
# COMPACT_ATOMS: atom_id res chain seq x y z
N MET A 1 -1.62 -43.54 1.89
CA MET A 1 -2.73 -42.64 1.50
C MET A 1 -2.61 -41.40 2.39
N HIS A 2 -1.95 -40.35 1.91
CA HIS A 2 -1.61 -39.16 2.69
C HIS A 2 -2.36 -37.98 2.07
N LEU A 3 -3.34 -37.43 2.79
CA LEU A 3 -4.16 -36.32 2.33
C LEU A 3 -3.41 -35.01 2.58
N GLN A 4 -2.79 -34.47 1.53
CA GLN A 4 -2.59 -33.03 1.41
C GLN A 4 -3.93 -32.40 1.04
N ASN A 5 -4.49 -31.53 1.89
CA ASN A 5 -5.40 -30.46 1.49
C ASN A 5 -5.86 -29.64 2.71
N SER A 6 -5.27 -28.47 2.94
CA SER A 6 -5.92 -27.41 3.73
C SER A 6 -5.40 -25.97 3.50
N HIS A 7 -4.41 -25.74 2.63
CA HIS A 7 -3.82 -24.39 2.49
C HIS A 7 -4.57 -23.45 1.51
N ARG A 8 -5.59 -23.92 0.79
CA ARG A 8 -6.32 -23.09 -0.19
C ARG A 8 -7.54 -22.34 0.38
N PHE A 9 -7.99 -22.69 1.59
CA PHE A 9 -9.25 -22.17 2.13
C PHE A 9 -9.09 -20.94 3.04
N THR A 10 -7.89 -20.73 3.60
CA THR A 10 -7.61 -19.61 4.52
C THR A 10 -7.45 -18.26 3.81
N GLY A 11 -7.00 -18.24 2.55
CA GLY A 11 -6.78 -16.99 1.80
C GLY A 11 -8.08 -16.27 1.41
N VAL A 12 -9.13 -17.00 1.02
CA VAL A 12 -10.39 -16.41 0.54
C VAL A 12 -11.22 -15.80 1.67
N VAL A 13 -11.18 -16.40 2.86
CA VAL A 13 -11.92 -15.91 4.04
C VAL A 13 -11.29 -14.62 4.60
N ALA A 14 -9.97 -14.45 4.51
CA ALA A 14 -9.28 -13.25 4.97
C ALA A 14 -9.61 -12.02 4.09
N VAL A 15 -9.72 -12.20 2.76
CA VAL A 15 -10.04 -11.11 1.81
C VAL A 15 -11.48 -10.61 2.02
N LEU A 16 -12.46 -11.51 2.20
CA LEU A 16 -13.85 -11.14 2.46
C LEU A 16 -14.05 -10.43 3.80
N GLY A 17 -13.31 -10.85 4.84
CA GLY A 17 -13.38 -10.22 6.17
C GLY A 17 -12.86 -8.78 6.19
N MET A 18 -11.81 -8.48 5.41
CA MET A 18 -11.24 -7.12 5.36
C MET A 18 -12.09 -6.13 4.56
N VAL A 19 -12.78 -6.58 3.50
CA VAL A 19 -13.76 -5.75 2.77
C VAL A 19 -14.92 -5.34 3.69
N LEU A 20 -15.37 -6.24 4.57
CA LEU A 20 -16.41 -5.96 5.55
C LEU A 20 -15.95 -5.04 6.70
N ALA A 21 -14.68 -5.14 7.13
CA ALA A 21 -14.12 -4.29 8.18
C ALA A 21 -13.86 -2.84 7.73
N ALA A 22 -13.56 -2.63 6.43
CA ALA A 22 -13.40 -1.30 5.86
C ALA A 22 -14.70 -0.46 5.91
N SER A 23 -15.86 -1.11 6.05
CA SER A 23 -17.17 -0.47 6.15
C SER A 23 -17.49 0.16 7.52
N PHE A 24 -16.65 -0.05 8.55
CA PHE A 24 -16.94 0.34 9.94
C PHE A 24 -15.95 1.33 10.56
N VAL A 25 -15.15 2.03 9.75
CA VAL A 25 -14.18 3.00 10.30
C VAL A 25 -14.86 4.34 10.59
N PRO A 26 -14.67 4.90 11.81
CA PRO A 26 -15.26 6.18 12.17
C PRO A 26 -14.89 7.28 11.17
N THR A 27 -15.91 7.88 10.56
CA THR A 27 -15.87 8.87 9.47
C THR A 27 -15.35 10.25 9.84
N ALA A 28 -14.50 10.39 10.86
CA ALA A 28 -14.17 11.73 11.36
C ALA A 28 -13.30 12.55 10.38
N LYS A 29 -12.49 11.88 9.53
CA LYS A 29 -11.55 12.54 8.60
C LYS A 29 -11.20 11.77 7.31
N ALA A 30 -11.46 10.46 7.21
CA ALA A 30 -11.18 9.68 6.00
C ALA A 30 -12.27 9.86 4.95
N ASP A 31 -11.90 9.90 3.66
CA ASP A 31 -12.81 10.00 2.51
C ASP A 31 -12.69 8.79 1.56
N GLU A 32 -11.74 7.89 1.78
CA GLU A 32 -11.56 6.68 0.98
C GLU A 32 -10.92 5.55 1.81
N VAL A 33 -11.35 4.31 1.56
CA VAL A 33 -10.69 3.08 2.02
C VAL A 33 -10.10 2.32 0.85
N HIS A 34 -9.02 1.59 1.09
CA HIS A 34 -8.48 0.67 0.10
C HIS A 34 -8.00 -0.63 0.70
N VAL A 35 -8.08 -1.68 -0.12
CA VAL A 35 -7.47 -2.98 0.13
C VAL A 35 -6.58 -3.33 -1.05
N ALA A 36 -5.45 -3.98 -0.79
CA ALA A 36 -4.52 -4.36 -1.84
C ALA A 36 -3.94 -5.76 -1.61
N ALA A 37 -3.65 -6.43 -2.71
CA ALA A 37 -2.78 -7.61 -2.74
C ALA A 37 -1.46 -7.22 -3.41
N SER A 38 -0.36 -7.76 -2.90
CA SER A 38 0.97 -7.50 -3.46
C SER A 38 1.80 -8.75 -3.64
N TYR A 39 2.76 -8.68 -4.55
CA TYR A 39 3.70 -9.74 -4.88
C TYR A 39 5.11 -9.17 -5.03
N SER A 40 6.11 -9.89 -4.51
CA SER A 40 7.52 -9.65 -4.74
C SER A 40 8.20 -10.82 -5.45
N ALA A 41 9.16 -10.52 -6.32
CA ALA A 41 10.10 -11.48 -6.88
C ALA A 41 10.94 -12.22 -5.79
N GLU A 42 11.00 -11.67 -4.59
CA GLU A 42 11.64 -12.25 -3.40
C GLU A 42 10.76 -13.26 -2.66
N HIS A 43 9.71 -13.73 -3.34
CA HIS A 43 8.79 -14.75 -2.85
C HIS A 43 7.93 -14.25 -1.70
N LEU A 44 7.60 -12.96 -1.67
CA LEU A 44 6.67 -12.39 -0.69
C LEU A 44 5.31 -12.18 -1.33
N ASN A 45 4.26 -12.53 -0.60
CA ASN A 45 2.89 -12.14 -0.91
C ASN A 45 2.38 -11.23 0.20
N GLY A 46 1.66 -10.17 -0.16
CA GLY A 46 1.18 -9.20 0.81
C GLY A 46 -0.29 -8.89 0.71
N LEU A 47 -0.81 -8.42 1.85
CA LEU A 47 -2.13 -7.79 1.96
C LEU A 47 -1.97 -6.44 2.65
N ARG A 48 -2.58 -5.41 2.09
CA ARG A 48 -2.62 -4.06 2.66
C ARG A 48 -4.06 -3.62 2.85
N ALA A 49 -4.34 -2.94 3.94
CA ALA A 49 -5.58 -2.19 4.14
C ALA A 49 -5.22 -0.78 4.62
N GLY A 50 -5.92 0.23 4.13
CA GLY A 50 -5.66 1.61 4.54
C GLY A 50 -6.81 2.57 4.28
N PHE A 51 -6.60 3.78 4.78
CA PHE A 51 -7.51 4.91 4.66
C PHE A 51 -6.78 6.06 4.01
N ARG A 52 -7.52 6.84 3.23
CA ARG A 52 -7.06 8.07 2.60
C ARG A 52 -7.94 9.26 3.01
N TRP A 53 -7.32 10.43 3.02
CA TRP A 53 -8.01 11.72 3.19
C TRP A 53 -7.32 12.84 2.43
N THR A 54 -8.10 13.78 1.90
CA THR A 54 -7.58 14.91 1.12
C THR A 54 -7.28 16.16 1.96
N ASP A 55 -7.96 16.34 3.10
CA ASP A 55 -7.81 17.51 4.00
C ASP A 55 -6.63 17.41 4.98
N GLY A 56 -5.47 16.96 4.51
CA GLY A 56 -4.27 16.85 5.34
C GLY A 56 -3.37 18.10 5.34
N PRO A 57 -2.26 18.05 6.10
CA PRO A 57 -1.36 19.19 6.22
C PRO A 57 -0.71 19.55 4.88
N SER A 58 -0.50 20.84 4.65
CA SER A 58 0.29 21.33 3.51
C SER A 58 1.78 21.05 3.78
N ILE A 59 2.36 20.10 3.06
CA ILE A 59 3.78 19.72 3.18
C ILE A 59 4.73 20.54 2.31
N VAL A 60 4.21 21.14 1.24
CA VAL A 60 5.00 21.91 0.29
C VAL A 60 4.28 23.21 -0.08
N PRO A 61 5.01 24.25 -0.52
CA PRO A 61 4.40 25.47 -1.03
C PRO A 61 3.44 25.17 -2.19
N LYS A 62 2.29 25.86 -2.24
CA LYS A 62 1.31 25.70 -3.32
C LYS A 62 1.93 25.93 -4.70
N SER A 63 2.88 26.86 -4.82
CA SER A 63 3.60 27.13 -6.07
C SER A 63 4.35 25.92 -6.60
N TRP A 64 4.86 25.04 -5.73
CA TRP A 64 5.52 23.81 -6.13
C TRP A 64 4.53 22.79 -6.70
N LEU A 65 3.37 22.64 -6.05
CA LEU A 65 2.28 21.81 -6.57
C LEU A 65 1.80 22.33 -7.93
N THR A 66 1.70 23.65 -8.10
CA THR A 66 1.37 24.25 -9.40
C THR A 66 2.41 23.98 -10.46
N ALA A 67 3.70 24.04 -10.13
CA ALA A 67 4.79 23.75 -11.06
C ALA A 67 4.76 22.30 -11.59
N ILE A 68 4.21 21.36 -10.82
CA ILE A 68 4.06 19.95 -11.20
C ILE A 68 2.64 19.60 -11.68
N GLY A 69 1.83 20.60 -12.05
CA GLY A 69 0.52 20.37 -12.67
C GLY A 69 -0.66 20.24 -11.72
N ASN A 70 -0.57 20.77 -10.50
CA ASN A 70 -1.62 20.79 -9.47
C ASN A 70 -2.21 19.39 -9.17
N PRO A 71 -1.39 18.39 -8.78
CA PRO A 71 -1.91 17.10 -8.38
C PRO A 71 -2.84 17.23 -7.18
N ARG A 72 -3.83 16.33 -7.12
CA ARG A 72 -4.57 16.09 -5.88
C ARG A 72 -3.62 15.43 -4.87
N VAL A 73 -3.65 15.87 -3.62
CA VAL A 73 -2.83 15.29 -2.56
C VAL A 73 -3.74 14.49 -1.63
N HIS A 74 -3.45 13.20 -1.50
CA HIS A 74 -4.04 12.33 -0.51
C HIS A 74 -3.03 12.05 0.58
N TRP A 75 -3.49 11.93 1.81
CA TRP A 75 -2.73 11.34 2.89
C TRP A 75 -3.22 9.93 3.11
N GLU A 76 -2.31 8.97 3.17
CA GLU A 76 -2.61 7.56 3.36
C GLU A 76 -2.04 7.08 4.70
N ALA A 77 -2.87 6.40 5.50
CA ALA A 77 -2.42 5.59 6.62
C ALA A 77 -2.84 4.14 6.39
N ALA A 78 -1.93 3.19 6.56
CA ALA A 78 -2.18 1.80 6.21
C ALA A 78 -1.42 0.79 7.05
N VAL A 79 -1.98 -0.41 7.09
CA VAL A 79 -1.32 -1.61 7.61
C VAL A 79 -1.02 -2.56 6.46
N ASN A 80 0.17 -3.16 6.47
CA ASN A 80 0.62 -4.14 5.48
C ASN A 80 1.08 -5.41 6.20
N THR A 81 0.79 -6.57 5.64
CA THR A 81 1.35 -7.84 6.08
C THR A 81 1.97 -8.53 4.87
N LEU A 82 3.23 -8.92 4.97
CA LEU A 82 3.96 -9.66 3.94
C LEU A 82 4.35 -11.02 4.50
N VAL A 83 4.08 -12.07 3.74
CA VAL A 83 4.35 -13.46 4.12
C VAL A 83 5.26 -14.09 3.08
N ASN A 84 6.29 -14.79 3.53
CA ASN A 84 7.15 -15.57 2.65
C ASN A 84 6.38 -16.78 2.11
N SER A 85 6.19 -16.80 0.79
CA SER A 85 5.46 -17.85 0.07
C SER A 85 6.15 -19.22 0.09
N ARG A 86 7.47 -19.26 0.37
CA ARG A 86 8.22 -20.51 0.55
C ARG A 86 8.23 -21.00 1.99
N ASN A 87 8.05 -20.10 2.96
CA ASN A 87 7.98 -20.41 4.38
C ASN A 87 6.95 -19.51 5.06
N SER A 88 5.70 -19.94 5.14
CA SER A 88 4.61 -19.11 5.67
C SER A 88 4.71 -18.79 7.16
N SER A 89 5.68 -19.37 7.88
CA SER A 89 5.98 -18.98 9.26
C SER A 89 6.72 -17.64 9.35
N GLU A 90 7.41 -17.24 8.28
CA GLU A 90 8.05 -15.93 8.16
C GLU A 90 7.04 -14.90 7.65
N ARG A 91 6.80 -13.90 8.50
CA ARG A 91 5.90 -12.80 8.23
C ARG A 91 6.49 -11.53 8.82
N ILE A 92 6.22 -10.43 8.15
CA ILE A 92 6.52 -9.08 8.61
C ILE A 92 5.29 -8.21 8.41
N ASN A 93 5.04 -7.31 9.35
CA ASN A 93 3.95 -6.36 9.28
C ASN A 93 4.52 -4.94 9.29
N ALA A 94 3.83 -4.02 8.62
CA ALA A 94 4.23 -2.63 8.58
C ALA A 94 3.05 -1.70 8.82
N LEU A 95 3.29 -0.64 9.59
CA LEU A 95 2.44 0.55 9.63
C LEU A 95 3.05 1.60 8.72
N SER A 96 2.28 2.14 7.78
CA SER A 96 2.77 3.11 6.78
C SER A 96 1.95 4.39 6.80
N PHE A 97 2.63 5.50 6.52
CA PHE A 97 2.04 6.82 6.41
C PHE A 97 2.69 7.62 5.28
N SER A 98 1.89 8.04 4.29
CA SER A 98 2.42 8.54 3.02
C SER A 98 1.54 9.64 2.43
N PRO A 99 2.10 10.81 2.05
CA PRO A 99 1.46 11.67 1.06
C PRO A 99 1.52 11.02 -0.32
N VAL A 100 0.39 10.97 -1.01
CA VAL A 100 0.23 10.42 -2.36
C VAL A 100 -0.32 11.50 -3.28
N LEU A 101 0.48 11.87 -4.27
CA LEU A 101 0.13 12.83 -5.31
C LEU A 101 -0.57 12.07 -6.44
N GLN A 102 -1.67 12.62 -6.93
CA GLN A 102 -2.49 12.04 -7.98
C GLN A 102 -2.70 13.05 -9.12
N TRP A 103 -2.30 12.68 -10.34
CA TRP A 103 -2.47 13.48 -11.55
C TRP A 103 -3.48 12.82 -12.48
N ALA A 104 -4.42 13.58 -13.05
CA ALA A 104 -5.28 13.08 -14.11
C ALA A 104 -4.49 13.01 -15.43
N LEU A 105 -4.37 11.81 -16.00
CA LEU A 105 -3.76 11.59 -17.32
C LEU A 105 -4.81 11.64 -18.44
N ALA A 106 -6.02 11.15 -18.14
CA ALA A 106 -7.19 11.18 -19.01
C ALA A 106 -8.45 11.17 -18.12
N PRO A 107 -9.66 11.35 -18.68
CA PRO A 107 -10.88 11.16 -17.89
C PRO A 107 -10.84 9.79 -17.21
N ARG A 108 -10.97 9.79 -15.87
CA ARG A 108 -11.01 8.58 -15.02
C ARG A 108 -9.71 7.77 -14.96
N LEU A 109 -8.61 8.28 -15.52
CA LEU A 109 -7.30 7.65 -15.47
C LEU A 109 -6.31 8.57 -14.76
N PHE A 110 -5.65 8.04 -13.73
CA PHE A 110 -4.74 8.82 -12.91
C PHE A 110 -3.38 8.15 -12.76
N LEU A 111 -2.34 8.97 -12.70
CA LEU A 111 -1.01 8.60 -12.19
C LEU A 111 -0.98 8.92 -10.70
N GLU A 112 -0.47 7.99 -9.90
CA GLU A 112 -0.21 8.20 -8.48
C GLU A 112 1.28 8.04 -8.19
N ALA A 113 1.84 8.91 -7.37
CA ALA A 113 3.18 8.75 -6.82
C ALA A 113 3.24 9.28 -5.38
N GLY A 114 4.02 8.63 -4.51
CA GLY A 114 4.14 9.03 -3.12
C GLY A 114 5.48 8.63 -2.53
N ILE A 115 5.94 9.45 -1.58
CA ILE A 115 7.11 9.17 -0.75
C ILE A 115 6.65 9.33 0.69
N GLY A 116 6.68 8.24 1.44
CA GLY A 116 6.29 8.23 2.83
C GLY A 116 7.21 7.40 3.69
N VAL A 117 6.67 6.94 4.81
CA VAL A 117 7.42 6.24 5.85
C VAL A 117 6.67 5.03 6.35
N SER A 118 7.42 4.01 6.75
CA SER A 118 6.92 2.76 7.26
C SER A 118 7.72 2.28 8.47
N LEU A 119 7.03 1.67 9.42
CA LEU A 119 7.62 1.00 10.57
C LEU A 119 7.28 -0.49 10.48
N PHE A 120 8.31 -1.30 10.30
CA PHE A 120 8.23 -2.75 10.25
C PHE A 120 8.47 -3.37 11.63
N ASP A 121 7.72 -4.41 11.97
CA ASP A 121 7.86 -5.12 13.25
C ASP A 121 9.05 -6.08 13.31
N GLU A 122 9.55 -6.52 12.15
CA GLU A 122 10.80 -7.26 11.99
C GLU A 122 11.77 -6.49 11.08
N THR A 123 13.05 -6.87 11.09
CA THR A 123 14.07 -6.30 10.19
C THR A 123 14.59 -7.30 9.18
N ARG A 124 14.02 -8.52 9.17
CA ARG A 124 14.41 -9.60 8.27
C ARG A 124 13.17 -10.36 7.79
N ILE A 125 13.11 -10.65 6.51
CA ILE A 125 12.10 -11.54 5.94
C ILE A 125 12.65 -12.23 4.69
N SER A 126 12.38 -13.53 4.51
CA SER A 126 12.98 -14.30 3.42
C SER A 126 14.51 -14.15 3.47
N ASP A 127 15.15 -13.91 2.33
CA ASP A 127 16.59 -13.72 2.20
C ASP A 127 17.00 -12.23 2.29
N ARG A 128 16.16 -11.35 2.86
CA ARG A 128 16.36 -9.89 2.91
C ARG A 128 16.61 -9.39 4.34
N GLU A 129 17.60 -8.52 4.50
CA GLU A 129 17.93 -7.82 5.75
C GLU A 129 17.82 -6.29 5.59
N LEU A 130 16.87 -5.70 6.32
CA LEU A 130 16.54 -4.26 6.31
C LEU A 130 17.36 -3.44 7.32
N ALA A 131 18.05 -4.13 8.24
CA ALA A 131 18.80 -3.63 9.40
C ALA A 131 18.00 -2.87 10.47
N ILE A 132 17.04 -2.03 10.11
CA ILE A 132 16.23 -1.23 11.03
C ILE A 132 14.74 -1.29 10.70
N SER A 133 13.88 -1.09 11.71
CA SER A 133 12.43 -1.11 11.54
C SER A 133 11.89 0.05 10.69
N PHE A 134 12.55 1.21 10.72
CA PHE A 134 12.16 2.37 9.93
C PHE A 134 12.59 2.22 8.48
N GLN A 135 11.67 2.43 7.55
CA GLN A 135 11.91 2.43 6.11
C GLN A 135 11.15 3.59 5.46
N PHE A 136 11.71 4.21 4.43
CA PHE A 136 10.94 5.02 3.49
C PHE A 136 10.04 4.11 2.63
N GLU A 137 8.91 4.64 2.19
CA GLU A 137 7.98 3.99 1.27
C GLU A 137 7.88 4.84 -0.01
N ASP A 138 8.49 4.38 -1.10
CA ASP A 138 8.37 5.00 -2.41
C ASP A 138 7.35 4.24 -3.24
N ARG A 139 6.38 4.95 -3.83
CA ARG A 139 5.30 4.33 -4.60
C ARG A 139 5.05 5.06 -5.90
N ILE A 140 4.71 4.30 -6.93
CA ILE A 140 4.20 4.81 -8.20
C ILE A 140 3.16 3.85 -8.75
N GLY A 141 2.09 4.35 -9.37
CA GLY A 141 1.06 3.50 -9.93
C GLY A 141 0.09 4.24 -10.82
N ILE A 142 -0.75 3.48 -11.50
CA ILE A 142 -1.84 3.97 -12.32
C ILE A 142 -3.15 3.53 -11.65
N SER A 143 -4.11 4.45 -11.53
CA SER A 143 -5.45 4.14 -11.05
C SER A 143 -6.51 4.46 -12.09
N TRP A 144 -7.50 3.58 -12.20
CA TRP A 144 -8.62 3.70 -13.12
C TRP A 144 -9.93 3.74 -12.32
N GLU A 145 -10.69 4.82 -12.46
CA GLU A 145 -12.01 4.93 -11.86
C GLU A 145 -13.01 4.13 -12.69
N LEU A 146 -13.57 3.06 -12.10
CA LEU A 146 -14.40 2.08 -12.78
C LEU A 146 -15.90 2.40 -12.69
N ASP A 147 -16.32 3.13 -11.65
CA ASP A 147 -17.70 3.57 -11.46
C ASP A 147 -17.75 5.07 -11.20
N THR A 148 -18.49 5.80 -12.05
CA THR A 148 -18.64 7.25 -11.97
C THR A 148 -19.57 7.71 -10.86
N ILE A 149 -20.41 6.82 -10.32
CA ILE A 149 -21.34 7.15 -9.24
C ILE A 149 -20.62 7.02 -7.89
N SER A 150 -20.01 5.87 -7.64
CA SER A 150 -19.29 5.62 -6.38
C SER A 150 -17.87 6.20 -6.36
N GLY A 151 -17.30 6.50 -7.52
CA GLY A 151 -15.90 6.93 -7.64
C GLY A 151 -14.90 5.81 -7.38
N SER A 152 -15.32 4.53 -7.32
CA SER A 152 -14.43 3.42 -6.99
C SER A 152 -13.37 3.20 -8.05
N ARG A 153 -12.15 2.85 -7.60
CA ARG A 153 -10.96 2.80 -8.45
C ARG A 153 -10.20 1.48 -8.29
N LEU A 154 -9.69 0.98 -9.41
CA LEU A 154 -8.73 -0.11 -9.43
C LEU A 154 -7.36 0.47 -9.76
N SER A 155 -6.35 0.16 -8.96
CA SER A 155 -4.99 0.67 -9.16
C SER A 155 -3.98 -0.46 -9.27
N PHE A 156 -3.02 -0.29 -10.16
CA PHE A 156 -1.86 -1.16 -10.30
C PHE A 156 -0.59 -0.33 -10.20
N GLY A 157 0.38 -0.78 -9.42
CA GLY A 157 1.59 -0.02 -9.18
C GLY A 157 2.72 -0.82 -8.56
N TYR A 158 3.74 -0.08 -8.18
CA TYR A 158 4.97 -0.56 -7.57
C TYR A 158 5.22 0.20 -6.27
N ALA A 159 5.74 -0.51 -5.27
CA ALA A 159 6.19 0.06 -4.01
C ALA A 159 7.58 -0.47 -3.68
N HIS A 160 8.46 0.41 -3.22
CA HIS A 160 9.79 0.11 -2.74
C HIS A 160 9.94 0.57 -1.29
N TYR A 161 10.51 -0.28 -0.44
CA TYR A 161 10.87 0.06 0.93
C TYR A 161 12.38 -0.04 1.11
N SER A 162 13.01 1.02 1.61
CA SER A 162 14.41 1.03 2.03
C SER A 162 14.67 2.20 2.98
N GLN A 163 15.83 2.24 3.62
CA GLN A 163 16.18 3.30 4.57
C GLN A 163 17.32 4.21 4.10
N ALA A 164 17.60 4.21 2.78
CA ALA A 164 18.62 5.05 2.16
C ALA A 164 20.03 4.90 2.78
N ASP A 165 20.40 3.68 3.18
CA ASP A 165 21.69 3.32 3.79
C ASP A 165 22.02 4.05 5.11
N ILE A 166 21.01 4.51 5.86
CA ILE A 166 21.15 4.96 7.25
C ILE A 166 21.87 3.89 8.10
N GLN A 167 21.55 2.61 7.87
CA GLN A 167 22.28 1.47 8.43
C GLN A 167 22.58 0.44 7.33
N ARG A 168 23.60 -0.40 7.50
CA ARG A 168 23.86 -1.51 6.56
C ARG A 168 23.73 -2.85 7.28
N PRO A 169 23.25 -3.91 6.61
CA PRO A 169 22.78 -3.95 5.21
C PRO A 169 21.44 -3.20 4.99
N ASN A 170 21.06 -3.00 3.73
CA ASN A 170 19.83 -2.30 3.32
C ASN A 170 19.33 -2.96 2.03
N ASP A 171 18.86 -4.20 2.13
CA ASP A 171 18.51 -4.97 0.92
C ASP A 171 17.25 -4.45 0.23
N GLY A 172 16.40 -3.72 0.97
CA GLY A 172 15.12 -3.21 0.52
C GLY A 172 14.06 -4.29 0.27
N LEU A 173 12.85 -3.85 -0.09
CA LEU A 173 11.74 -4.70 -0.49
C LEU A 173 10.97 -4.08 -1.65
N ASP A 174 10.73 -4.87 -2.69
CA ASP A 174 10.07 -4.44 -3.92
C ASP A 174 8.75 -5.19 -4.12
N LEU A 175 7.64 -4.45 -4.24
CA LEU A 175 6.30 -4.99 -4.35
C LEU A 175 5.59 -4.49 -5.61
N TRP A 176 5.05 -5.40 -6.41
CA TRP A 176 3.96 -5.11 -7.33
C TRP A 176 2.64 -5.15 -6.57
N VAL A 177 1.79 -4.14 -6.75
CA VAL A 177 0.59 -3.94 -5.94
C VAL A 177 -0.63 -3.77 -6.84
N LEU A 178 -1.69 -4.51 -6.55
CA LEU A 178 -3.03 -4.32 -7.12
C LEU A 178 -3.98 -3.93 -5.99
N SER A 179 -4.66 -2.79 -6.11
CA SER A 179 -5.54 -2.27 -5.07
C SER A 179 -6.91 -1.87 -5.57
N TRP A 180 -7.91 -2.08 -4.71
CA TRP A 180 -9.26 -1.56 -4.87
C TRP A 180 -9.46 -0.40 -3.89
N HIS A 181 -9.96 0.71 -4.40
CA HIS A 181 -10.23 1.94 -3.66
C HIS A 181 -11.73 2.22 -3.68
N GLN A 182 -12.29 2.53 -2.52
CA GLN A 182 -13.69 2.85 -2.31
C GLN A 182 -13.81 4.19 -1.57
N PRO A 183 -14.15 5.27 -2.28
CA PRO A 183 -14.57 6.53 -1.67
C PRO A 183 -15.90 6.39 -0.93
N PHE A 184 -16.16 7.26 0.06
CA PHE A 184 -17.44 7.35 0.79
C PHE A 184 -17.74 8.74 1.33
#